data_AF-A0AAV4UMJ8-F1
#
_entry.id   AF-A0AAV4UMJ8-F1
#
_cell.length_a   1.000
_cell.length_b   1.000
_cell.length_c   1.000
_cell.angle_alpha   90.00
_cell.angle_beta   90.00
_cell.angle_gamma   90.00
#
_symmetry.space_group_name_H-M   'P 1'
#
loop_
_entity.id
_entity.type
_entity.pdbx_description
1 polymer ?
#
loop_
_entity_poly.entity_id
_entity_poly.type
_entity_poly.pdbx_seq_one_letter_code
_entity_poly.pdbx_strand_id
1 'polypeptide(L)'
;MAPKKSELPISLREKIVSLRENGLSYREIGKKVNVCFSTVRYIIKRHKERGSTSNSLRSGRPKKLSQRIKRKIIREASKNPFVSTITLANDVASTSGVQISAQSD
;
A
#
# COMPACT_ATOMS: atom_id res chain seq x y z
N MET A 1 17.43 -15.57 -10.22
CA MET A 1 16.40 -14.60 -9.80
C MET A 1 17.04 -13.22 -9.73
N ALA A 2 16.46 -12.17 -10.35
CA ALA A 2 17.09 -10.85 -10.34
C ALA A 2 17.08 -10.24 -8.93
N PRO A 3 18.15 -9.53 -8.51
CA PRO A 3 18.20 -8.91 -7.19
C PRO A 3 17.11 -7.83 -7.07
N LYS A 4 16.43 -7.81 -5.92
CA LYS A 4 15.42 -6.78 -5.61
C LYS A 4 16.12 -5.43 -5.55
N LYS A 5 15.76 -4.51 -6.45
CA LYS A 5 16.23 -3.11 -6.39
C LYS A 5 15.74 -2.49 -5.09
N SER A 6 16.67 -1.97 -4.30
CA SER A 6 16.37 -1.23 -3.07
C SER A 6 15.80 0.15 -3.41
N GLU A 7 14.98 0.67 -2.52
CA GLU A 7 14.51 2.05 -2.61
C GLU A 7 15.64 3.00 -2.22
N LEU A 8 15.63 4.22 -2.76
CA LEU A 8 16.58 5.24 -2.35
C LEU A 8 16.31 5.66 -0.90
N PRO A 9 17.37 5.91 -0.11
CA PRO A 9 17.23 6.34 1.28
C PRO A 9 16.52 7.69 1.35
N ILE A 10 15.73 7.88 2.42
CA ILE A 10 14.89 9.07 2.61
C ILE A 10 15.75 10.34 2.59
N SER A 11 16.90 10.32 3.25
CA SER A 11 17.86 11.43 3.29
C SER A 11 18.30 11.89 1.89
N LEU A 12 18.50 10.96 0.95
CA LEU A 12 18.87 11.31 -0.42
C LEU A 12 17.69 11.93 -1.18
N ARG A 13 16.47 11.47 -0.92
CA ARG A 13 15.24 12.02 -1.53
C ARG A 13 14.97 13.43 -1.04
N GLU A 14 15.17 13.69 0.25
CA GLU A 14 15.10 15.03 0.85
C GLU A 14 16.14 15.96 0.23
N LYS A 15 17.39 15.52 0.11
CA LYS A 15 18.45 16.28 -0.57
C LYS A 15 18.06 16.64 -2.00
N ILE A 16 17.44 15.73 -2.75
CA ILE A 16 16.94 16.00 -4.11
C ILE A 16 15.86 17.09 -4.12
N VAL A 17 14.94 17.07 -3.15
CA VAL A 17 13.89 18.08 -3.00
C VAL A 17 14.49 19.44 -2.66
N SER A 18 15.39 19.51 -1.66
CA SER A 18 16.05 20.77 -1.28
C SER A 18 16.87 21.37 -2.44
N LEU A 19 17.58 20.54 -3.21
CA LEU A 19 18.30 21.03 -4.40
C LEU A 19 17.35 21.59 -5.47
N ARG A 20 16.15 21.03 -5.59
CA ARG A 20 15.13 21.57 -6.51
C ARG A 20 14.54 22.89 -6.02
N GLU A 21 14.34 23.03 -4.72
CA GLU A 21 13.90 24.28 -4.09
C GLU A 21 14.94 25.39 -4.26
N ASN A 22 16.23 25.03 -4.23
CA ASN A 22 17.34 25.92 -4.56
C ASN A 22 17.46 26.28 -6.06
N GLY A 23 16.50 25.87 -6.89
CA GLY A 23 16.42 26.26 -8.30
C GLY A 23 17.24 25.43 -9.29
N LEU A 24 17.91 24.35 -8.86
CA LEU A 24 18.69 23.52 -9.77
C LEU A 24 17.80 22.75 -10.76
N SER A 25 18.31 22.56 -11.98
CA SER A 25 17.66 21.73 -12.99
C SER A 25 17.74 20.24 -12.61
N TYR A 26 16.81 19.43 -13.13
CA TYR A 26 16.79 17.99 -12.84
C TYR A 26 18.09 17.28 -13.28
N ARG A 27 18.74 17.73 -14.36
CA ARG A 27 19.98 17.14 -14.86
C ARG A 27 21.16 17.45 -13.95
N GLU A 28 21.26 18.69 -13.46
CA GLU A 28 22.29 19.10 -12.50
C GLU A 28 22.15 18.35 -11.17
N ILE A 29 20.91 18.23 -10.67
CA ILE A 29 20.63 17.46 -9.46
C ILE A 29 21.09 16.01 -9.66
N GLY A 30 20.71 15.37 -10.76
CA GLY A 30 21.09 13.98 -11.05
C GLY A 30 22.60 13.77 -11.08
N LYS A 31 23.35 14.69 -11.69
CA LYS A 31 24.82 14.68 -11.67
C LYS A 31 25.37 14.84 -10.24
N LYS A 32 24.80 15.75 -9.44
CA LYS A 32 25.27 16.07 -8.09
C LYS A 32 25.01 14.96 -7.07
N VAL A 33 23.92 14.21 -7.21
CA VAL A 33 23.57 13.10 -6.31
C VAL A 33 23.86 11.71 -6.89
N ASN A 34 24.45 11.65 -8.10
CA ASN A 34 24.70 10.42 -8.86
C ASN A 34 23.43 9.55 -9.04
N VAL A 35 22.33 10.19 -9.44
CA VAL A 35 21.04 9.55 -9.69
C VAL A 35 20.58 9.92 -11.11
N CYS A 36 19.98 8.96 -11.82
CA CYS A 36 19.48 9.24 -13.17
C CYS A 36 18.38 10.32 -13.16
N PHE A 37 18.33 11.11 -14.24
CA PHE A 37 17.35 12.20 -14.42
C PHE A 37 15.91 11.75 -14.22
N SER A 38 15.54 10.55 -14.69
CA SER A 38 14.18 10.00 -14.58
C SER A 38 13.78 9.77 -13.13
N THR A 39 14.71 9.29 -12.29
CA THR A 39 14.47 9.11 -10.85
C THR A 39 14.34 10.44 -10.13
N VAL A 40 15.18 11.43 -10.45
CA VAL A 40 15.05 12.80 -9.91
C VAL A 40 13.68 13.39 -10.25
N ARG A 41 13.28 13.30 -11.52
CA ARG A 41 11.95 13.77 -11.99
C ARG A 41 10.82 13.04 -11.25
N TYR A 42 10.94 11.72 -11.08
CA TYR A 42 9.96 10.92 -10.37
C TYR A 42 9.81 11.36 -8.91
N ILE A 43 10.91 11.50 -8.18
CA ILE A 43 10.90 11.91 -6.77
C ILE A 43 10.21 13.27 -6.61
N ILE A 44 10.59 14.25 -7.43
CA ILE A 44 10.04 15.61 -7.35
C ILE A 44 8.55 15.63 -7.71
N LYS A 45 8.14 14.89 -8.75
CA LYS A 45 6.72 14.74 -9.09
C LYS A 45 5.92 14.16 -7.92
N ARG A 46 6.42 13.08 -7.30
CA ARG A 46 5.76 12.43 -6.16
C ARG A 46 5.73 13.30 -4.91
N HIS A 47 6.77 14.08 -4.66
CA HIS A 47 6.80 15.05 -3.59
C HIS A 47 5.72 16.12 -3.78
N LYS A 48 5.55 16.64 -5.00
CA LYS A 48 4.47 17.60 -5.32
C LYS A 48 3.07 17.02 -5.15
N GLU A 49 2.88 15.75 -5.51
CA GLU A 49 1.56 15.07 -5.39
C GLU A 49 1.19 14.76 -3.93
N ARG A 50 2.17 14.40 -3.09
CA ARG A 50 1.93 13.82 -1.76
C ARG A 50 2.37 14.71 -0.60
N GLY A 51 3.24 15.69 -0.84
CA GLY A 51 3.88 16.49 0.20
C GLY A 51 4.90 15.74 1.07
N SER A 52 5.32 14.53 0.68
CA SER A 52 6.24 13.71 1.48
C SER A 52 7.29 13.00 0.62
N THR A 53 8.50 12.86 1.18
CA THR A 53 9.62 12.11 0.62
C THR A 53 9.62 10.63 1.03
N SER A 54 8.75 10.25 1.98
CA SER A 54 8.64 8.89 2.52
C SER A 54 8.20 7.87 1.45
N ASN A 55 8.69 6.64 1.60
CA ASN A 55 8.28 5.54 0.73
C ASN A 55 6.89 5.07 1.15
N SER A 56 6.03 4.85 0.16
CA SER A 56 4.70 4.31 0.43
C SER A 56 4.81 2.82 0.66
N LEU A 57 4.15 2.34 1.71
CA LEU A 57 3.87 0.91 1.83
C LEU A 57 3.10 0.43 0.60
N ARG A 58 3.34 -0.81 0.21
CA ARG A 58 2.55 -1.47 -0.82
C ARG A 58 1.14 -1.64 -0.28
N SER A 59 0.14 -1.21 -1.05
CA SER A 59 -1.27 -1.35 -0.66
C SER A 59 -1.72 -2.82 -0.61
N GLY A 60 -1.03 -3.70 -1.35
CA GLY A 60 -1.48 -5.08 -1.55
C GLY A 60 -2.83 -5.15 -2.26
N ARG A 61 -3.39 -6.35 -2.34
CA ARG A 61 -4.76 -6.57 -2.83
C ARG A 61 -5.74 -6.19 -1.71
N PRO A 62 -6.76 -5.35 -1.97
CA PRO A 62 -7.79 -5.06 -0.98
C PRO A 62 -8.48 -6.36 -0.54
N LYS A 63 -8.68 -6.53 0.77
CA LYS A 63 -9.35 -7.72 1.32
C LYS A 63 -10.86 -7.61 1.05
N LYS A 64 -11.49 -8.75 0.71
CA LYS A 64 -12.95 -8.82 0.48
C LYS A 64 -13.76 -8.56 1.75
N LEU A 65 -13.22 -8.96 2.91
CA LEU A 65 -13.87 -8.83 4.21
C LEU A 65 -13.39 -7.60 4.97
N SER A 66 -14.34 -6.79 5.42
CA SER A 66 -14.07 -5.72 6.39
C SER A 66 -13.84 -6.29 7.78
N GLN A 67 -13.16 -5.53 8.64
CA GLN A 67 -12.88 -5.97 10.02
C GLN A 67 -14.16 -6.23 10.82
N ARG A 68 -15.23 -5.46 10.54
CA ARG A 68 -16.54 -5.64 11.18
C ARG A 68 -17.17 -6.98 10.81
N ILE A 69 -17.13 -7.34 9.53
CA ILE A 69 -17.67 -8.62 9.05
C ILE A 69 -16.87 -9.79 9.63
N LYS A 70 -15.53 -9.70 9.64
CA LYS A 70 -14.67 -10.71 10.28
C LYS A 70 -15.03 -10.94 11.74
N ARG A 71 -15.19 -9.88 12.53
CA ARG A 71 -15.61 -9.98 13.95
C ARG A 71 -16.98 -10.64 14.11
N LYS A 72 -17.94 -10.34 13.22
CA LYS A 72 -19.26 -10.99 13.25
C LYS A 72 -19.14 -12.49 13.01
N ILE A 73 -18.39 -12.90 11.97
CA ILE A 73 -18.16 -14.31 11.64
C ILE A 73 -17.54 -15.04 12.83
N ILE A 74 -16.46 -14.48 13.41
CA ILE A 74 -15.77 -15.06 14.56
C ILE A 74 -16.74 -15.23 15.74
N ARG A 75 -17.55 -14.22 16.04
CA ARG A 75 -18.51 -14.27 17.15
C ARG A 75 -19.60 -15.33 16.95
N GLU A 76 -20.17 -15.44 15.76
CA GLU A 76 -21.21 -16.44 15.51
C GLU A 76 -20.64 -17.86 15.51
N ALA A 77 -19.43 -18.06 14.96
CA ALA A 77 -18.72 -19.33 15.02
C ALA A 77 -18.34 -19.72 16.46
N SER A 78 -17.93 -18.77 17.30
CA SER A 78 -17.63 -19.05 18.72
C SER A 78 -18.87 -19.38 19.55
N LYS A 79 -20.03 -18.81 19.23
CA LYS A 79 -21.28 -19.13 19.92
C LYS A 79 -21.76 -20.54 19.61
N ASN A 80 -21.70 -20.93 18.34
CA ASN A 80 -22.13 -22.24 17.87
C ASN A 80 -21.01 -22.88 17.04
N PRO A 81 -20.09 -23.63 17.69
CA PRO A 81 -18.89 -24.18 17.02
C PRO A 81 -19.17 -25.18 15.90
N PHE A 82 -20.38 -25.75 15.85
CA PHE A 82 -20.79 -26.75 14.85
C PHE A 82 -21.47 -26.14 13.62
N VAL A 83 -21.53 -24.81 13.51
CA VAL A 83 -22.15 -24.14 12.36
C VAL A 83 -21.28 -24.31 11.12
N SER A 84 -21.91 -24.65 10.00
CA SER A 84 -21.24 -24.82 8.71
C SER A 84 -20.69 -23.48 8.17
N THR A 85 -19.58 -23.55 7.44
CA THR A 85 -19.01 -22.38 6.77
C THR A 85 -19.93 -21.84 5.67
N ILE A 86 -20.73 -22.70 5.04
CA ILE A 86 -21.70 -22.31 4.01
C ILE A 86 -22.82 -21.48 4.64
N THR A 87 -23.34 -21.90 5.79
CA THR A 87 -24.40 -21.17 6.50
C THR A 87 -23.90 -19.80 6.96
N LEU A 88 -22.67 -19.72 7.49
CA LEU A 88 -22.06 -18.43 7.85
C LEU A 88 -21.85 -17.51 6.64
N ALA A 89 -21.43 -18.06 5.50
CA ALA A 89 -21.25 -17.27 4.28
C ALA A 89 -22.58 -16.69 3.78
N ASN A 90 -23.66 -17.49 3.80
CA ASN A 90 -25.00 -17.05 3.45
C ASN A 90 -25.51 -15.96 4.41
N ASP A 91 -25.30 -16.12 5.70
CA ASP A 91 -25.70 -15.12 6.70
C ASP A 91 -24.98 -13.78 6.50
N VAL A 92 -23.70 -13.84 6.15
CA VAL A 92 -22.91 -12.64 5.84
C VAL A 92 -23.37 -12.01 4.54
N ALA A 93 -23.67 -12.80 3.51
CA ALA A 93 -24.24 -12.31 2.26
C ALA A 93 -25.58 -11.58 2.49
N SER A 94 -26.49 -12.18 3.27
CA SER A 94 -27.79 -11.61 3.61
C SER A 94 -27.68 -10.32 4.44
N THR A 95 -26.74 -10.26 5.38
CA THR A 95 -26.61 -9.07 6.26
C THR A 95 -25.84 -7.93 5.59
N SER A 96 -24.80 -8.24 4.82
CA SER A 96 -23.80 -7.25 4.37
C SER A 96 -23.71 -7.07 2.87
N GLY A 97 -24.43 -7.89 2.09
CA GLY A 97 -24.38 -7.91 0.62
C GLY A 97 -23.08 -8.46 0.05
N VAL A 98 -22.11 -8.85 0.89
CA VAL A 98 -20.81 -9.36 0.46
C VAL A 98 -20.88 -10.88 0.30
N GLN A 99 -20.73 -11.35 -0.94
CA GLN A 99 -20.61 -12.78 -1.24
C GLN A 99 -19.20 -13.28 -0.92
N ILE A 100 -19.06 -14.39 -0.21
CA ILE A 100 -17.76 -14.93 0.22
C ILE A 100 -17.75 -16.43 -0.07
N SER A 101 -16.59 -16.95 -0.46
CA SER A 101 -16.36 -18.39 -0.54
C SER A 101 -16.36 -19.00 0.88
N ALA A 102 -16.74 -20.28 0.97
CA ALA A 102 -16.73 -21.03 2.23
C ALA A 102 -15.31 -21.16 2.83
N GLN A 103 -14.28 -20.97 2.01
CA GLN A 103 -12.88 -20.84 2.42
C GLN A 103 -12.39 -19.42 2.13
N SER A 104 -11.83 -18.76 3.13
CA SER A 104 -11.25 -17.42 3.01
C SER A 104 -9.86 -17.39 3.65
N ASP A 105 -8.88 -16.83 2.94
CA ASP A 105 -7.48 -16.64 3.40
C ASP A 105 -7.31 -15.56 4.51
#